data_AF-A0A0C2WCX3-F1
#
_entry.id   AF-A0A0C2WCX3-F1
#
_cell.length_a   1.000
_cell.length_b   1.000
_cell.length_c   1.000
_cell.angle_alpha   90.00
_cell.angle_beta   90.00
_cell.angle_gamma   90.00
#
_symmetry.space_group_name_H-M   'P 1'
#
loop_
_entity.id
_entity.type
_entity.pdbx_description
1 polymer ?
#
loop_
_entity_poly.entity_id
_entity_poly.type
_entity_poly.pdbx_seq_one_letter_code
_entity_poly.pdbx_strand_id
1 'polypeptide(L)'
;MLMHGANQKANKFASIFGIFLHSCRTPQRVVNALQRMGLCVTQTTIHSAINSLSASTSEKLLALGESGCIAIAYDNFDVDLKISVPVVEKSGDSLRHLTSGLMFVLQHGVKTEDLRCSDYLWQRSEYNPLNIGMQMQKKTYYDLLDLLREDKDMDCSMEAEVLSDDDDDEDSCKKFNTWVFLRDLVKHVDGFEDLRDQLEEPEEIEKIPIAKTEIYPAYAMDVNNSTVNGNIQAIELLMAQ
;
A
#
# COMPACT_ATOMS: atom_id res chain seq x y z
N MET A 1 29.86 -19.42 -32.22
CA MET A 1 30.44 -19.31 -30.87
C MET A 1 30.16 -17.89 -30.40
N LEU A 2 29.01 -17.65 -29.73
CA LEU A 2 28.66 -16.30 -29.27
C LEU A 2 29.52 -15.99 -28.04
N MET A 3 30.49 -15.11 -28.24
CA MET A 3 31.38 -14.57 -27.21
C MET A 3 30.55 -14.00 -26.07
N HIS A 4 30.69 -14.59 -24.88
CA HIS A 4 30.18 -14.03 -23.64
C HIS A 4 31.05 -12.80 -23.31
N GLY A 5 30.63 -11.63 -23.76
CA GLY A 5 31.25 -10.37 -23.38
C GLY A 5 30.97 -10.13 -21.90
N ALA A 6 32.00 -10.22 -21.05
CA ALA A 6 31.94 -9.90 -19.63
C ALA A 6 31.77 -8.38 -19.41
N ASN A 7 30.67 -7.82 -19.91
CA ASN A 7 30.28 -6.44 -19.68
C ASN A 7 29.02 -6.44 -18.81
N GLN A 8 29.09 -5.86 -17.62
CA GLN A 8 27.97 -5.76 -16.67
C GLN A 8 26.69 -5.15 -17.31
N LYS A 9 26.83 -4.34 -18.38
CA LYS A 9 25.68 -3.78 -19.11
C LYS A 9 25.07 -4.72 -20.16
N ALA A 10 25.79 -5.75 -20.62
CA ALA A 10 25.38 -6.63 -21.72
C ALA A 10 24.66 -7.92 -21.28
N ASN A 11 24.65 -8.25 -19.97
CA ASN A 11 24.05 -9.48 -19.46
C ASN A 11 22.61 -9.32 -18.91
N LYS A 12 21.97 -8.15 -19.06
CA LYS A 12 20.60 -7.93 -18.57
C LYS A 12 19.61 -8.95 -19.12
N PHE A 13 19.67 -9.24 -20.42
CA PHE A 13 18.81 -10.25 -21.04
C PHE A 13 19.06 -11.64 -20.45
N ALA A 14 20.32 -12.10 -20.42
CA ALA A 14 20.67 -13.42 -19.89
C ALA A 14 20.30 -13.58 -18.40
N SER A 15 20.39 -12.50 -17.61
CA SER A 15 19.97 -12.48 -16.20
C SER A 15 18.45 -12.56 -16.04
N ILE A 16 17.70 -11.73 -16.77
CA ILE A 16 16.22 -11.75 -16.75
C ILE A 16 15.72 -13.10 -17.25
N PHE A 17 16.28 -13.61 -18.34
CA PHE A 17 15.94 -14.91 -18.89
C PHE A 17 16.27 -16.04 -17.90
N GLY A 18 17.39 -15.96 -17.19
CA GLY A 18 17.71 -16.91 -16.12
C GLY A 18 16.73 -16.88 -14.96
N ILE A 19 16.39 -15.70 -14.45
CA ILE A 19 15.38 -15.53 -13.39
C ILE A 19 14.02 -16.07 -13.86
N PHE A 20 13.64 -15.79 -15.11
CA PHE A 20 12.41 -16.31 -15.71
C PHE A 20 12.42 -17.85 -15.74
N LEU A 21 13.47 -18.48 -16.27
CA LEU A 21 13.60 -19.93 -16.30
C LEU A 21 13.52 -20.55 -14.90
N HIS A 22 14.16 -19.91 -13.92
CA HIS A 22 14.07 -20.32 -12.53
C HIS A 22 12.64 -20.22 -11.99
N SER A 23 11.91 -19.15 -12.30
CA SER A 23 10.50 -18.97 -11.91
C SER A 23 9.58 -20.04 -12.53
N CYS A 24 9.87 -20.48 -13.76
CA CYS A 24 9.17 -21.57 -14.43
C CYS A 24 9.56 -22.97 -13.93
N ARG A 25 10.37 -23.07 -12.87
CA ARG A 25 10.92 -24.34 -12.34
C ARG A 25 11.64 -25.16 -13.41
N THR A 26 12.34 -24.48 -14.33
CA THR A 26 13.07 -25.14 -15.42
C THR A 26 14.15 -26.08 -14.85
N PRO A 27 14.25 -27.34 -15.32
CA PRO A 27 15.25 -28.27 -14.82
C PRO A 27 16.68 -27.73 -14.95
N GLN A 28 17.51 -27.97 -13.94
CA GLN A 28 18.88 -27.48 -13.86
C GLN A 28 19.72 -27.81 -15.11
N ARG A 29 19.48 -29.00 -15.71
CA ARG A 29 20.18 -29.44 -16.93
C ARG A 29 19.89 -28.53 -18.12
N VAL A 30 18.67 -28.02 -18.25
CA VAL A 30 18.27 -27.10 -19.32
C VAL A 30 18.88 -25.73 -19.09
N VAL A 31 18.85 -25.23 -17.85
CA VAL A 31 19.50 -23.96 -17.48
C VAL A 31 21.01 -24.01 -17.79
N ASN A 32 21.68 -25.11 -17.41
CA ASN A 32 23.11 -25.31 -17.69
C ASN A 32 23.41 -25.39 -19.20
N ALA A 33 22.54 -26.02 -20.00
CA ALA A 33 22.70 -26.06 -21.44
C ALA A 33 22.57 -24.66 -22.07
N LEU A 34 21.54 -23.90 -21.69
CA LEU A 34 21.31 -22.53 -22.15
C LEU A 34 22.42 -21.58 -21.71
N GLN A 35 22.95 -21.77 -20.51
CA GLN A 35 24.10 -21.04 -20.00
C GLN A 35 25.36 -21.30 -20.84
N ARG A 36 25.63 -22.58 -21.19
CA ARG A 36 26.74 -22.93 -22.09
C ARG A 36 26.55 -22.40 -23.52
N MET A 37 25.32 -22.21 -23.97
CA MET A 37 25.00 -21.53 -25.23
C MET A 37 25.12 -19.99 -25.16
N GLY A 38 25.32 -19.42 -23.97
CA GLY A 38 25.41 -17.99 -23.75
C GLY A 38 24.05 -17.27 -23.69
N LEU A 39 22.95 -18.01 -23.55
CA LEU A 39 21.59 -17.46 -23.53
C LEU A 39 21.10 -17.11 -22.11
N CYS A 40 21.71 -17.69 -21.08
CA CYS A 40 21.32 -17.55 -19.68
C CYS A 40 22.56 -17.42 -18.79
N VAL A 41 22.39 -16.82 -17.61
CA VAL A 41 23.42 -16.84 -16.55
C VAL A 41 23.43 -18.17 -15.78
N THR A 42 24.45 -18.40 -14.95
CA THR A 42 24.52 -19.60 -14.12
C THR A 42 23.47 -19.57 -13.02
N GLN A 43 23.10 -20.76 -12.53
CA GLN A 43 22.17 -20.89 -11.40
C GLN A 43 22.66 -20.15 -10.14
N THR A 44 23.96 -20.18 -9.89
CA THR A 44 24.56 -19.44 -8.78
C THR A 44 24.34 -17.94 -8.94
N THR A 45 24.51 -17.40 -10.15
CA THR A 45 24.23 -15.99 -10.43
C THR A 45 22.74 -15.67 -10.29
N ILE A 46 21.84 -16.57 -10.71
CA ILE A 46 20.38 -16.40 -10.50
C ILE A 46 20.07 -16.30 -9.00
N HIS A 47 20.55 -17.25 -8.20
CA HIS A 47 20.33 -17.23 -6.75
C HIS A 47 20.95 -16.02 -6.07
N SER A 48 22.18 -15.65 -6.44
CA SER A 48 22.81 -14.43 -5.93
C SER A 48 22.00 -13.19 -6.29
N ALA A 49 21.48 -13.08 -7.52
CA ALA A 49 20.65 -11.96 -7.93
C ALA A 49 19.34 -11.88 -7.13
N ILE A 50 18.68 -13.01 -6.90
CA ILE A 50 17.45 -13.08 -6.09
C ILE A 50 17.75 -12.70 -4.63
N ASN A 51 18.82 -13.25 -4.05
CA ASN A 51 19.21 -12.95 -2.67
C ASN A 51 19.59 -11.47 -2.50
N SER A 52 20.35 -10.90 -3.42
CA SER A 52 20.69 -9.47 -3.40
C SER A 52 19.47 -8.58 -3.59
N LEU A 53 18.52 -8.97 -4.44
CA LEU A 53 17.26 -8.24 -4.60
C LEU A 53 16.42 -8.28 -3.33
N SER A 54 16.33 -9.45 -2.68
CA SER A 54 15.63 -9.64 -1.41
C SER A 54 16.25 -8.77 -0.31
N ALA A 55 17.58 -8.85 -0.14
CA ALA A 55 18.31 -8.04 0.84
C ALA A 55 18.12 -6.53 0.61
N SER A 56 18.28 -6.07 -0.63
CA SER A 56 18.07 -4.65 -0.97
C SER A 56 16.62 -4.21 -0.77
N THR A 57 15.65 -5.09 -0.94
CA THR A 57 14.23 -4.79 -0.68
C THR A 57 13.99 -4.66 0.82
N SER A 58 14.51 -5.57 1.64
CA SER A 58 14.41 -5.49 3.11
C SER A 58 15.09 -4.22 3.65
N GLU A 59 16.29 -3.86 3.18
CA GLU A 59 16.95 -2.59 3.55
C GLU A 59 16.10 -1.36 3.22
N LYS A 60 15.42 -1.36 2.05
CA LYS A 60 14.51 -0.28 1.67
C LYS A 60 13.26 -0.26 2.53
N LEU A 61 12.67 -1.42 2.83
CA LEU A 61 11.50 -1.53 3.68
C LEU A 61 11.80 -1.00 5.09
N LEU A 62 12.99 -1.31 5.64
CA LEU A 62 13.45 -0.77 6.92
C LEU A 62 13.58 0.76 6.87
N ALA A 63 14.28 1.30 5.86
CA ALA A 63 14.43 2.75 5.70
C ALA A 63 13.09 3.47 5.51
N LEU A 64 12.14 2.83 4.83
CA LEU A 64 10.78 3.33 4.66
C LEU A 64 9.99 3.27 5.97
N GLY A 65 10.10 2.18 6.74
CA GLY A 65 9.51 2.06 8.06
C GLY A 65 10.03 3.12 9.03
N GLU A 66 11.35 3.38 9.02
CA GLU A 66 11.98 4.43 9.83
C GLU A 66 11.47 5.84 9.51
N SER A 67 11.03 6.10 8.27
CA SER A 67 10.45 7.39 7.89
C SER A 67 9.11 7.68 8.57
N GLY A 68 8.40 6.65 9.05
CA GLY A 68 7.05 6.75 9.60
C GLY A 68 5.97 7.19 8.58
N CYS A 69 6.34 7.45 7.33
CA CYS A 69 5.45 7.97 6.29
C CYS A 69 5.09 6.87 5.29
N ILE A 70 4.58 5.75 5.80
CA ILE A 70 4.17 4.61 4.99
C ILE A 70 2.75 4.18 5.29
N ALA A 71 2.06 3.71 4.27
CA ALA A 71 0.83 2.93 4.42
C ALA A 71 1.13 1.45 4.13
N ILE A 72 0.46 0.57 4.86
CA ILE A 72 0.58 -0.87 4.65
C ILE A 72 -0.82 -1.40 4.33
N ALA A 73 -0.95 -2.11 3.21
CA ALA A 73 -2.10 -2.95 2.93
C ALA A 73 -1.66 -4.39 2.92
N TYR A 74 -2.45 -5.30 3.47
CA TYR A 74 -2.19 -6.72 3.37
C TYR A 74 -3.49 -7.46 3.13
N ASP A 75 -3.38 -8.59 2.44
CA ASP A 75 -4.52 -9.43 2.10
C ASP A 75 -4.09 -10.89 1.90
N ASN A 76 -5.08 -11.77 1.90
CA ASN A 76 -4.93 -13.17 1.55
C ASN A 76 -4.91 -13.34 0.04
N PHE A 77 -4.14 -14.30 -0.45
CA PHE A 77 -4.17 -14.75 -1.82
C PHE A 77 -3.96 -16.25 -1.91
N ASP A 78 -4.68 -16.86 -2.86
CA ASP A 78 -4.62 -18.30 -3.09
C ASP A 78 -3.74 -18.62 -4.29
N VAL A 79 -2.79 -19.53 -4.11
CA VAL A 79 -1.92 -20.01 -5.17
C VAL A 79 -2.18 -21.49 -5.42
N ASP A 80 -2.69 -21.80 -6.62
CA ASP A 80 -2.78 -23.18 -7.09
C ASP A 80 -1.42 -23.66 -7.63
N LEU A 81 -0.68 -24.38 -6.79
CA LEU A 81 0.60 -24.99 -7.16
C LEU A 81 0.36 -26.35 -7.83
N LYS A 82 -0.09 -26.32 -9.08
CA LYS A 82 -0.29 -27.52 -9.89
C LYS A 82 0.98 -28.37 -9.94
N ILE A 83 0.88 -29.60 -9.45
CA ILE A 83 1.96 -30.58 -9.47
C ILE A 83 1.92 -31.28 -10.83
N SER A 84 3.05 -31.36 -11.54
CA SER A 84 3.11 -31.98 -12.87
C SER A 84 2.88 -33.50 -12.85
N VAL A 85 3.07 -34.14 -11.70
CA VAL A 85 2.79 -35.56 -11.48
C VAL A 85 1.98 -35.69 -10.18
N PRO A 86 0.66 -35.94 -10.25
CA PRO A 86 -0.13 -36.18 -9.05
C PRO A 86 0.27 -37.53 -8.44
N VAL A 87 0.78 -37.52 -7.21
CA VAL A 87 0.95 -38.74 -6.42
C VAL A 87 -0.41 -39.05 -5.79
N VAL A 88 -0.87 -40.30 -5.91
CA VAL A 88 -2.21 -40.77 -5.51
C VAL A 88 -2.56 -40.40 -4.05
N GLU A 89 -1.57 -40.22 -3.19
CA GLU A 89 -1.74 -39.92 -1.77
C GLU A 89 -1.99 -38.43 -1.44
N LYS A 90 -1.78 -37.49 -2.38
CA LYS A 90 -1.92 -36.03 -2.14
C LYS A 90 -2.58 -35.27 -3.31
N SER A 91 -3.54 -35.89 -3.99
CA SER A 91 -4.17 -35.32 -5.19
C SER A 91 -5.08 -34.09 -4.94
N GLY A 92 -5.21 -33.59 -3.71
CA GLY A 92 -6.08 -32.45 -3.35
C GLY A 92 -5.38 -31.22 -2.76
N ASP A 93 -4.11 -31.29 -2.38
CA ASP A 93 -3.42 -30.25 -1.59
C ASP A 93 -2.52 -29.33 -2.45
N SER A 94 -3.07 -28.84 -3.56
CA SER A 94 -2.37 -27.94 -4.50
C SER A 94 -2.60 -26.46 -4.21
N LEU A 95 -3.74 -26.12 -3.59
CA LEU A 95 -4.09 -24.76 -3.22
C LEU A 95 -3.34 -24.37 -1.95
N ARG A 96 -2.56 -23.29 -2.02
CA ARG A 96 -1.90 -22.66 -0.87
C ARG A 96 -2.59 -21.35 -0.56
N HIS A 97 -3.12 -21.24 0.65
CA HIS A 97 -3.64 -20.00 1.21
C HIS A 97 -2.48 -19.24 1.83
N LEU A 98 -2.08 -18.11 1.22
CA LEU A 98 -0.97 -17.29 1.69
C LEU A 98 -1.47 -15.88 1.99
N THR A 99 -0.73 -15.17 2.84
CA THR A 99 -0.92 -13.74 3.09
C THR A 99 0.27 -12.98 2.53
N SER A 100 0.07 -11.80 1.95
CA SER A 100 1.16 -10.88 1.61
C SER A 100 0.69 -9.44 1.82
N GLY A 101 1.64 -8.52 1.78
CA GLY A 101 1.40 -7.10 1.97
C GLY A 101 2.07 -6.25 0.90
N LEU A 102 1.60 -5.02 0.80
CA LEU A 102 2.16 -3.94 0.01
C LEU A 102 2.41 -2.77 0.95
N MET A 103 3.61 -2.21 0.89
CA MET A 103 3.94 -0.96 1.54
C MET A 103 3.97 0.16 0.50
N PHE A 104 3.29 1.25 0.80
CA PHE A 104 3.19 2.44 -0.03
C PHE A 104 3.88 3.59 0.69
N VAL A 105 4.72 4.32 -0.04
CA VAL A 105 5.23 5.60 0.48
C VAL A 105 4.09 6.60 0.43
N LEU A 106 3.85 7.30 1.54
CA LEU A 106 2.93 8.44 1.54
C LEU A 106 3.57 9.56 0.72
N GLN A 107 3.06 9.75 -0.50
CA GLN A 107 3.58 10.72 -1.46
C GLN A 107 3.02 12.12 -1.18
N HIS A 108 3.20 13.04 -2.12
CA HIS A 108 2.57 14.36 -2.12
C HIS A 108 3.01 15.30 -0.98
N GLY A 109 4.22 15.08 -0.46
CA GLY A 109 4.82 15.95 0.54
C GLY A 109 4.38 15.65 1.97
N VAL A 110 3.70 14.51 2.20
CA VAL A 110 3.33 14.05 3.54
C VAL A 110 4.57 13.96 4.42
N LYS A 111 4.50 14.61 5.57
CA LYS A 111 5.48 14.59 6.65
C LYS A 111 4.92 13.85 7.85
N THR A 112 5.80 13.49 8.77
CA THR A 112 5.43 12.93 10.07
C THR A 112 4.47 13.87 10.85
N GLU A 113 4.61 15.18 10.67
CA GLU A 113 3.73 16.21 11.25
C GLU A 113 2.27 16.07 10.79
N ASP A 114 2.03 15.65 9.55
CA ASP A 114 0.70 15.45 8.99
C ASP A 114 0.03 14.19 9.58
N LEU A 115 0.84 13.28 10.14
CA LEU A 115 0.38 12.06 10.83
C LEU A 115 0.16 12.29 12.33
N ARG A 116 0.14 13.54 12.81
CA ARG A 116 -0.12 13.90 14.22
C ARG A 116 -1.38 13.27 14.82
N CYS A 117 -2.40 13.03 14.01
CA CYS A 117 -3.63 12.36 14.47
C CYS A 117 -3.34 10.92 14.92
N SER A 118 -2.41 10.22 14.28
CA SER A 118 -2.02 8.87 14.68
C SER A 118 -1.34 8.85 16.05
N ASP A 119 -0.43 9.80 16.31
CA ASP A 119 0.19 9.99 17.62
C ASP A 119 -0.83 10.40 18.69
N TYR A 120 -1.72 11.34 18.36
CA TYR A 120 -2.79 11.79 19.24
C TYR A 120 -3.71 10.62 19.66
N LEU A 121 -4.11 9.80 18.69
CA LEU A 121 -4.93 8.61 18.92
C LEU A 121 -4.18 7.55 19.71
N TRP A 122 -2.90 7.31 19.40
CA TRP A 122 -2.09 6.35 20.13
C TRP A 122 -1.87 6.74 21.59
N GLN A 123 -1.59 8.01 21.87
CA GLN A 123 -1.46 8.53 23.24
C GLN A 123 -2.75 8.37 24.04
N ARG A 124 -3.91 8.35 23.38
CA ARG A 124 -5.24 8.16 24.00
C ARG A 124 -5.83 6.77 23.74
N SER A 125 -5.03 5.82 23.30
CA SER A 125 -5.50 4.46 23.07
C SER A 125 -5.51 3.67 24.37
N GLU A 126 -6.53 2.84 24.60
CA GLU A 126 -6.55 1.88 25.71
C GLU A 126 -5.48 0.79 25.55
N TYR A 127 -4.99 0.59 24.32
CA TYR A 127 -3.93 -0.36 24.00
C TYR A 127 -2.52 0.22 24.18
N ASN A 128 -2.41 1.51 24.48
CA ASN A 128 -1.12 2.10 24.82
C ASN A 128 -0.69 1.59 26.21
N PRO A 129 0.50 0.98 26.36
CA PRO A 129 0.96 0.46 27.65
C PRO A 129 0.95 1.47 28.79
N LEU A 130 1.09 2.77 28.48
CA LEU A 130 1.06 3.86 29.47
C LEU A 130 -0.34 4.11 30.05
N ASN A 131 -1.40 3.69 29.34
CA ASN A 131 -2.80 3.93 29.72
C ASN A 131 -3.45 2.71 30.38
N ILE A 132 -2.72 1.59 30.53
CA ILE A 132 -3.26 0.37 31.13
C ILE A 132 -3.72 0.65 32.56
N GLY A 133 -5.01 0.45 32.83
CA GLY A 133 -5.63 0.68 34.13
C GLY A 133 -6.22 2.07 34.34
N MET A 134 -6.08 2.98 33.37
CA MET A 134 -6.80 4.26 33.38
C MET A 134 -8.24 4.05 32.91
N GLN A 135 -9.20 4.69 33.60
CA GLN A 135 -10.58 4.76 33.10
C GLN A 135 -10.66 5.77 31.96
N MET A 136 -10.72 5.25 30.74
CA MET A 136 -10.87 6.03 29.52
C MET A 136 -12.34 6.07 29.10
N GLN A 137 -12.81 7.22 28.62
CA GLN A 137 -14.14 7.31 28.04
C GLN A 137 -14.15 6.54 26.71
N LYS A 138 -15.13 5.64 26.52
CA LYS A 138 -15.29 4.95 25.23
C LYS A 138 -15.61 5.96 24.15
N LYS A 139 -14.75 6.00 23.14
CA LYS A 139 -14.89 6.83 21.94
C LYS A 139 -15.44 5.98 20.81
N THR A 140 -16.23 6.61 19.94
CA THR A 140 -16.81 6.02 18.73
C THR A 140 -16.16 6.64 17.50
N TYR A 141 -16.45 6.11 16.31
CA TYR A 141 -15.93 6.70 15.08
C TYR A 141 -16.43 8.14 14.84
N TYR A 142 -17.57 8.53 15.44
CA TYR A 142 -18.05 9.92 15.37
C TYR A 142 -17.09 10.88 16.04
N ASP A 143 -16.44 10.47 17.14
CA ASP A 143 -15.43 11.29 17.82
C ASP A 143 -14.18 11.52 16.94
N LEU A 144 -13.96 10.70 15.91
CA LEU A 144 -12.88 10.92 14.93
C LEU A 144 -13.20 12.06 13.97
N LEU A 145 -14.48 12.30 13.69
CA LEU A 145 -14.91 13.39 12.79
C LEU A 145 -14.65 14.77 13.41
N ASP A 146 -14.67 14.85 14.75
CA ASP A 146 -14.38 16.10 15.45
C ASP A 146 -12.88 16.42 15.49
N LEU A 147 -11.98 15.43 15.38
CA LEU A 147 -10.52 15.63 15.38
C LEU A 147 -10.02 16.49 14.21
N LEU A 148 -10.77 16.53 13.10
CA LEU A 148 -10.42 17.27 11.89
C LEU A 148 -11.13 18.64 11.82
N ARG A 149 -12.03 18.95 12.76
CA ARG A 149 -12.73 20.25 12.81
C ARG A 149 -11.94 21.31 13.57
N GLU A 150 -11.02 20.90 14.44
CA GLU A 150 -10.28 21.80 15.35
C GLU A 150 -9.24 22.72 14.66
N ASP A 151 -8.90 22.49 13.40
CA ASP A 151 -7.92 23.34 12.67
C ASP A 151 -8.46 24.71 12.24
N LYS A 152 -9.77 24.96 12.33
CA LYS A 152 -10.32 26.29 11.99
C LYS A 152 -10.18 27.33 13.11
N ASP A 153 -9.93 26.91 14.35
CA ASP A 153 -9.91 27.82 15.52
C ASP A 153 -8.50 28.20 16.00
N MET A 154 -7.44 27.63 15.43
CA MET A 154 -6.07 27.71 15.99
C MET A 154 -5.09 28.65 15.26
N ASP A 155 -5.54 29.46 14.29
CA ASP A 155 -4.66 30.44 13.60
C ASP A 155 -5.06 31.92 13.77
N CYS A 156 -6.08 32.22 14.59
CA CYS A 156 -6.50 33.60 14.89
C CYS A 156 -6.23 33.97 16.36
N SER A 157 -4.96 34.11 16.72
CA SER A 157 -4.58 34.84 17.94
C SER A 157 -3.52 35.91 17.68
N MET A 158 -3.77 36.76 16.69
CA MET A 158 -3.30 38.14 16.78
C MET A 158 -4.29 39.07 16.09
N GLU A 159 -4.78 40.02 16.88
CA GLU A 159 -5.59 41.19 16.53
C GLU A 159 -7.09 40.90 16.31
N ALA A 160 -7.81 41.02 17.43
CA ALA A 160 -9.25 41.24 17.46
C ALA A 160 -9.60 42.56 16.76
N GLU A 161 -9.88 42.50 15.46
CA GLU A 161 -10.72 43.49 14.80
C GLU A 161 -12.07 42.85 14.45
N VAL A 162 -13.11 43.51 14.95
CA VAL A 162 -14.53 43.21 14.74
C VAL A 162 -14.82 43.24 13.23
N LEU A 163 -15.01 42.07 12.63
CA LEU A 163 -15.55 41.93 11.28
C LEU A 163 -16.67 40.88 11.30
N SER A 164 -17.89 41.41 11.08
CA SER A 164 -19.10 40.80 10.50
C SER A 164 -19.43 39.32 10.80
N ASP A 165 -20.64 39.13 11.34
CA ASP A 165 -21.46 37.91 11.32
C ASP A 165 -21.81 37.44 9.88
N ASP A 166 -20.83 37.37 8.99
CA ASP A 166 -20.99 36.80 7.65
C ASP A 166 -20.39 35.38 7.68
N ASP A 167 -21.23 34.42 8.08
CA ASP A 167 -21.04 32.97 7.93
C ASP A 167 -20.98 32.53 6.44
N ASP A 168 -20.21 33.23 5.60
CA ASP A 168 -20.11 32.99 4.15
C ASP A 168 -19.15 31.85 3.79
N ASP A 169 -18.47 31.28 4.79
CA ASP A 169 -17.75 30.00 4.67
C ASP A 169 -18.75 28.84 4.76
N GLU A 170 -19.73 28.85 3.86
CA GLU A 170 -20.65 27.74 3.62
C GLU A 170 -19.81 26.49 3.33
N ASP A 171 -19.67 25.68 4.37
CA ASP A 171 -18.91 24.43 4.50
C ASP A 171 -18.63 23.79 3.13
N SER A 172 -17.39 23.89 2.65
CA SER A 172 -17.00 23.39 1.33
C SER A 172 -17.39 21.92 1.12
N CYS A 173 -17.49 21.13 2.20
CA CYS A 173 -18.05 19.78 2.18
C CYS A 173 -19.52 19.76 1.76
N LYS A 174 -20.36 20.67 2.27
CA LYS A 174 -21.78 20.79 1.86
C LYS A 174 -21.90 21.22 0.41
N LYS A 175 -21.08 22.18 -0.05
CA LYS A 175 -21.04 22.60 -1.46
C LYS A 175 -20.69 21.42 -2.37
N PHE A 176 -19.63 20.69 -2.04
CA PHE A 176 -19.22 19.50 -2.78
C PHE A 176 -20.28 18.38 -2.75
N ASN A 177 -20.87 18.08 -1.59
CA ASN A 177 -21.90 17.05 -1.47
C ASN A 177 -23.17 17.41 -2.27
N THR A 178 -23.55 18.68 -2.26
CA THR A 178 -24.66 19.20 -3.07
C THR A 178 -24.36 19.04 -4.55
N TRP A 179 -23.14 19.40 -4.96
CA TRP A 179 -22.68 19.21 -6.33
C TRP A 179 -22.70 17.74 -6.77
N VAL A 180 -22.19 16.81 -5.95
CA VAL A 180 -22.21 15.36 -6.24
C VAL A 180 -23.65 14.88 -6.43
N PHE A 181 -24.57 15.30 -5.55
CA PHE A 181 -25.97 14.90 -5.64
C PHE A 181 -26.64 15.43 -6.91
N LEU A 182 -26.45 16.71 -7.24
CA LEU A 182 -26.98 17.32 -8.47
C LEU A 182 -26.37 16.68 -9.72
N ARG A 183 -25.06 16.44 -9.74
CA ARG A 183 -24.36 15.73 -10.82
C ARG A 183 -24.97 14.34 -11.06
N ASP A 184 -25.21 13.59 -9.99
CA ASP A 184 -25.74 12.23 -10.10
C ASP A 184 -27.21 12.23 -10.56
N LEU A 185 -28.02 13.19 -10.10
CA LEU A 185 -29.38 13.38 -10.60
C LEU A 185 -29.39 13.70 -12.11
N VAL A 186 -28.59 14.67 -12.56
CA VAL A 186 -28.49 15.05 -13.98
C VAL A 186 -28.00 13.89 -14.84
N LYS A 187 -27.07 13.07 -14.33
CA LYS A 187 -26.43 11.99 -15.09
C LYS A 187 -27.27 10.70 -15.14
N HIS A 188 -28.06 10.43 -14.10
CA HIS A 188 -28.69 9.12 -13.92
C HIS A 188 -30.22 9.15 -13.83
N VAL A 189 -30.86 10.32 -13.76
CA VAL A 189 -32.31 10.45 -13.62
C VAL A 189 -32.88 11.30 -14.75
N ASP A 190 -33.83 10.71 -15.50
CA ASP A 190 -34.53 11.42 -16.57
C ASP A 190 -35.37 12.58 -16.00
N GLY A 191 -35.32 13.74 -16.66
CA GLY A 191 -36.07 14.95 -16.28
C GLY A 191 -35.27 16.01 -15.51
N PHE A 192 -33.99 15.80 -15.26
CA PHE A 192 -33.09 16.79 -14.63
C PHE A 192 -32.09 17.42 -15.61
N GLU A 193 -32.31 17.27 -16.92
CA GLU A 193 -31.38 17.72 -17.97
C GLU A 193 -31.17 19.23 -17.97
N ASP A 194 -32.19 20.00 -17.58
CA ASP A 194 -32.17 21.47 -17.50
C ASP A 194 -31.17 22.02 -16.47
N LEU A 195 -30.76 21.19 -15.49
CA LEU A 195 -29.78 21.56 -14.47
C LEU A 195 -28.33 21.35 -14.94
N ARG A 196 -28.12 20.72 -16.10
CA ARG A 196 -26.78 20.44 -16.62
C ARG A 196 -25.98 21.70 -16.89
N ASP A 197 -26.63 22.73 -17.41
CA ASP A 197 -25.99 24.01 -17.74
C ASP A 197 -25.72 24.87 -16.49
N GLN A 198 -26.32 24.52 -15.35
CA GLN A 198 -26.15 25.20 -14.06
C GLN A 198 -25.11 24.51 -13.16
N LEU A 199 -24.63 23.33 -13.56
CA LEU A 199 -23.68 22.54 -12.79
C LEU A 199 -22.24 22.94 -13.15
N GLU A 200 -21.70 23.92 -12.43
CA GLU A 200 -20.28 24.26 -12.51
C GLU A 200 -19.41 23.20 -11.82
N GLU A 201 -18.19 23.00 -12.28
CA GLU A 201 -17.23 22.12 -11.59
C GLU A 201 -16.93 22.68 -10.19
N PRO A 202 -16.80 21.82 -9.16
CA PRO A 202 -16.56 22.29 -7.81
C PRO A 202 -15.15 22.88 -7.70
N GLU A 203 -14.98 23.78 -6.74
CA GLU A 203 -13.68 24.37 -6.44
C GLU A 203 -12.63 23.27 -6.14
N GLU A 204 -11.46 23.36 -6.77
CA GLU A 204 -10.36 22.44 -6.51
C GLU A 204 -9.71 22.77 -5.17
N ILE A 205 -10.07 22.02 -4.12
CA ILE A 205 -9.45 22.10 -2.80
C ILE A 205 -8.35 21.03 -2.73
N GLU A 206 -7.12 21.45 -2.41
CA GLU A 206 -5.97 20.56 -2.16
C GLU A 206 -5.79 19.46 -3.22
N LYS A 207 -5.70 19.87 -4.50
CA LYS A 207 -5.55 18.94 -5.62
C LYS A 207 -4.38 17.97 -5.41
N ILE A 208 -4.71 16.69 -5.24
CA ILE A 208 -3.71 15.63 -5.12
C ILE A 208 -2.97 15.49 -6.47
N PRO A 209 -1.64 15.66 -6.51
CA PRO A 209 -0.87 15.49 -7.73
C PRO A 209 -1.00 14.06 -8.27
N ILE A 210 -1.19 13.92 -9.58
CA ILE A 210 -1.10 12.60 -10.22
C ILE A 210 0.36 12.20 -10.25
N ALA A 211 0.72 11.24 -9.39
CA ALA A 211 2.06 10.67 -9.30
C ALA A 211 1.97 9.15 -9.33
N LYS A 212 3.05 8.51 -9.80
CA LYS A 212 3.16 7.06 -9.72
C LYS A 212 3.46 6.67 -8.28
N THR A 213 2.53 5.96 -7.64
CA THR A 213 2.74 5.40 -6.30
C THR A 213 3.89 4.42 -6.32
N GLU A 214 4.87 4.64 -5.45
CA GLU A 214 5.91 3.66 -5.18
C GLU A 214 5.36 2.56 -4.27
N ILE A 215 5.49 1.32 -4.73
CA ILE A 215 4.94 0.14 -4.04
C ILE A 215 6.07 -0.85 -3.81
N TYR A 216 6.18 -1.31 -2.57
CA TYR A 216 7.15 -2.30 -2.14
C TYR A 216 6.42 -3.54 -1.63
N PRO A 217 6.57 -4.70 -2.30
CA PRO A 217 5.90 -5.92 -1.89
C PRO A 217 6.58 -6.54 -0.68
N ALA A 218 5.77 -6.99 0.27
CA ALA A 218 6.17 -7.81 1.40
C ALA A 218 6.24 -9.29 1.00
N TYR A 219 7.04 -10.10 1.70
CA TYR A 219 7.10 -11.54 1.42
C TYR A 219 5.76 -12.23 1.70
N ALA A 220 5.51 -13.32 0.98
CA ALA A 220 4.34 -14.16 1.21
C ALA A 220 4.56 -15.05 2.45
N MET A 221 3.56 -15.09 3.33
CA MET A 221 3.57 -15.83 4.59
C MET A 221 2.44 -16.85 4.64
N ASP A 222 2.69 -18.01 5.23
CA ASP A 222 1.69 -19.06 5.45
C ASP A 222 0.96 -18.79 6.77
N VAL A 223 0.04 -17.82 6.73
CA VAL A 223 -0.74 -17.34 7.88
C VAL A 223 -2.21 -17.39 7.54
N ASN A 224 -3.01 -17.90 8.49
CA ASN A 224 -4.46 -17.98 8.35
C ASN A 224 -5.15 -16.76 8.97
N ASN A 225 -5.49 -15.77 8.14
CA ASN A 225 -6.20 -14.55 8.57
C ASN A 225 -7.69 -14.76 8.90
N SER A 226 -8.21 -15.99 8.87
CA SER A 226 -9.58 -16.30 9.34
C SER A 226 -9.71 -16.25 10.86
N THR A 227 -8.61 -16.02 11.59
CA THR A 227 -8.59 -15.94 13.05
C THR A 227 -7.95 -14.64 13.52
N VAL A 228 -8.36 -14.14 14.69
CA VAL A 228 -7.77 -12.94 15.30
C VAL A 228 -6.26 -13.11 15.51
N ASN A 229 -5.84 -14.27 16.00
CA ASN A 229 -4.42 -14.59 16.20
C ASN A 229 -3.64 -14.60 14.87
N GLY A 230 -4.23 -15.12 13.80
CA GLY A 230 -3.61 -15.10 12.48
C GLY A 230 -3.44 -13.68 11.95
N ASN A 231 -4.44 -12.81 12.12
CA ASN A 231 -4.31 -11.40 11.75
C ASN A 231 -3.19 -10.68 12.53
N ILE A 232 -3.09 -10.93 13.84
CA ILE A 232 -2.00 -10.39 14.66
C ILE A 232 -0.64 -10.90 14.16
N GLN A 233 -0.53 -12.21 13.92
CA GLN A 233 0.69 -12.82 13.41
C GLN A 233 1.09 -12.27 12.03
N ALA A 234 0.12 -12.02 11.15
CA ALA A 234 0.38 -11.42 9.85
C ALA A 234 0.99 -10.01 10.00
N ILE A 235 0.42 -9.19 10.88
CA ILE A 235 0.95 -7.85 11.17
C ILE A 235 2.36 -7.94 11.78
N GLU A 236 2.58 -8.82 12.76
CA GLU A 236 3.91 -9.00 13.36
C GLU A 236 4.96 -9.41 12.32
N LEU A 237 4.62 -10.34 11.43
CA LEU A 237 5.49 -10.78 10.34
C LEU A 237 5.71 -9.69 9.30
N LEU A 238 4.73 -8.83 9.03
CA LEU A 238 4.88 -7.65 8.15
C LEU A 238 5.77 -6.57 8.78
N MET A 239 5.76 -6.44 10.10
CA MET A 239 6.61 -5.48 10.83
C MET A 239 8.04 -6.00 11.02
N ALA A 240 8.25 -7.32 10.93
CA ALA A 240 9.55 -7.96 11.10
C ALA A 240 10.35 -8.16 9.80
N GLN A 241 9.89 -7.61 8.66
CA GLN A 241 10.53 -7.80 7.34
C GLN A 241 11.78 -6.96 7.12
#